data_AF-A0A0F9D316-F1
#
_entry.id   AF-A0A0F9D316-F1
#
_cell.length_a   1.000
_cell.length_b   1.000
_cell.length_c   1.000
_cell.angle_alpha   90.00
_cell.angle_beta   90.00
_cell.angle_gamma   90.00
#
_symmetry.space_group_name_H-M   'P 1'
#
loop_
_entity.id
_entity.type
_entity.pdbx_description
1 polymer ?
#
loop_
_entity_poly.entity_id
_entity_poly.type
_entity_poly.pdbx_seq_one_letter_code
_entity_poly.pdbx_strand_id
1 'polypeptide(L)'
;MTRDYATPVETSRIMKRALRKRFPAIKFSVRLSRGTGWGNCSVRWTDGPSTKLVQEITKRFEGSGFDGMTDSSYHVDNPLPDGRQTGISLLSEHRSISATFAQRLANAVANFYGVDSPQVKENGSEYWEIADLANVAR
;
A
#
# COMPACT_ATOMS: atom_id res chain seq x y z
N MET A 1 11.07 32.72 6.59
CA MET A 1 10.89 32.09 5.27
C MET A 1 9.56 31.35 5.28
N THR A 2 8.62 31.76 4.43
CA THR A 2 7.35 31.05 4.26
C THR A 2 7.66 29.75 3.51
N ARG A 3 7.43 28.58 4.12
CA ARG A 3 7.56 27.30 3.43
C ARG A 3 6.48 27.27 2.33
N ASP A 4 6.88 27.10 1.08
CA ASP A 4 5.94 26.92 -0.03
C ASP A 4 5.47 25.46 -0.04
N TYR A 5 4.17 25.25 0.14
CA TYR A 5 3.56 23.93 0.23
C TYR A 5 2.74 23.64 -1.02
N ALA A 6 2.94 22.45 -1.59
CA ALA A 6 1.98 21.92 -2.54
C ALA A 6 0.68 21.56 -1.81
N THR A 7 -0.45 21.59 -2.51
CA THR A 7 -1.71 21.06 -1.97
C THR A 7 -1.63 19.53 -1.83
N PRO A 8 -2.44 18.90 -0.96
CA PRO A 8 -2.53 17.44 -0.88
C PRO A 8 -2.89 16.82 -2.25
N VAL A 9 -3.70 17.53 -3.05
CA VAL A 9 -4.10 17.09 -4.39
C VAL A 9 -2.92 17.08 -5.36
N GLU A 10 -2.13 18.15 -5.41
CA GLU A 10 -0.93 18.20 -6.25
C GLU A 10 0.09 17.14 -5.85
N THR A 11 0.35 17.03 -4.54
CA THR A 11 1.24 16.02 -3.97
C THR A 11 0.79 14.61 -4.38
N SER A 12 -0.50 14.29 -4.24
CA SER A 12 -1.05 12.98 -4.62
C SER A 12 -0.84 12.66 -6.11
N ARG A 13 -0.91 13.67 -6.99
CA ARG A 13 -0.66 13.50 -8.43
C ARG A 13 0.81 13.22 -8.71
N ILE A 14 1.72 13.93 -8.03
CA ILE A 14 3.17 13.69 -8.16
C ILE A 14 3.52 12.29 -7.66
N MET A 15 3.02 11.91 -6.48
CA MET A 15 3.20 10.56 -5.92
C MET A 15 2.67 9.48 -6.86
N LYS A 16 1.45 9.65 -7.39
CA LYS A 16 0.84 8.68 -8.32
C LYS A 16 1.65 8.53 -9.61
N ARG A 17 2.29 9.59 -10.11
CA ARG A 17 3.23 9.52 -11.25
C ARG A 17 4.48 8.72 -10.89
N ALA A 18 5.07 8.96 -9.72
CA ALA A 18 6.24 8.21 -9.24
C ALA A 18 5.95 6.71 -9.11
N LEU A 19 4.81 6.35 -8.52
CA LEU A 19 4.35 4.96 -8.38
C LEU A 19 4.17 4.28 -9.75
N ARG A 20 3.50 4.95 -10.69
CA ARG A 20 3.30 4.42 -12.05
C ARG A 20 4.60 4.26 -12.84
N LYS A 21 5.56 5.16 -12.63
CA LYS A 21 6.89 5.06 -13.26
C LYS A 21 7.64 3.82 -12.76
N ARG A 22 7.57 3.51 -11.46
CA ARG A 22 8.25 2.34 -10.89
C ARG A 22 7.50 1.03 -11.19
N PHE A 23 6.18 1.05 -11.11
CA PHE A 23 5.32 -0.14 -11.21
C PHE A 23 4.26 0.05 -12.30
N PRO A 24 4.66 0.05 -13.59
CA PRO A 24 3.76 0.40 -14.69
C PRO A 24 2.60 -0.57 -14.87
N ALA A 25 2.76 -1.84 -14.48
CA ALA A 25 1.73 -2.87 -14.59
C ALA A 25 0.68 -2.82 -13.46
N ILE A 26 0.86 -1.98 -12.44
CA ILE A 26 0.03 -2.00 -11.23
C ILE A 26 -0.89 -0.78 -11.16
N LYS A 27 -2.17 -1.05 -10.91
CA LYS A 27 -3.19 -0.01 -10.73
C LYS A 27 -3.24 0.45 -9.27
N PHE A 28 -2.67 1.62 -9.01
CA PHE A 28 -2.77 2.26 -7.69
C PHE A 28 -4.04 3.11 -7.57
N SER A 29 -4.78 2.89 -6.48
CA SER A 29 -5.78 3.80 -5.96
C SER A 29 -5.12 4.73 -4.95
N VAL A 30 -5.22 6.03 -5.15
CA VAL A 30 -4.67 7.05 -4.25
C VAL A 30 -5.85 7.93 -3.82
N ARG A 31 -6.16 7.93 -2.53
CA ARG A 31 -7.33 8.63 -1.99
C ARG A 31 -6.92 9.54 -0.85
N LEU A 32 -7.32 10.80 -0.95
CA LEU A 32 -7.18 11.78 0.12
C LEU A 32 -8.33 11.63 1.11
N SER A 33 -8.00 11.75 2.38
CA SER A 33 -8.96 11.81 3.48
C SER A 33 -9.66 13.18 3.51
N ARG A 34 -10.85 13.22 4.10
CA ARG A 34 -11.71 14.41 4.22
C ARG A 34 -12.10 14.64 5.68
N GLY A 35 -12.58 15.83 6.00
CA GLY A 35 -13.00 16.17 7.37
C GLY A 35 -11.79 16.30 8.31
N THR A 36 -11.88 15.69 9.49
CA THR A 36 -10.84 15.73 10.53
C THR A 36 -9.51 15.09 10.10
N GLY A 37 -9.53 14.23 9.08
CA GLY A 37 -8.33 13.63 8.49
C GLY A 37 -7.80 14.38 7.26
N TRP A 38 -8.15 15.65 7.07
CA TRP A 38 -7.67 16.42 5.92
C TRP A 38 -6.14 16.40 5.83
N GLY A 39 -5.61 16.20 4.62
CA GLY A 39 -4.18 16.07 4.38
C GLY A 39 -3.66 14.63 4.45
N ASN A 40 -4.37 13.69 5.08
CA ASN A 40 -3.96 12.28 5.05
C ASN A 40 -4.26 11.65 3.69
N CYS A 41 -3.46 10.67 3.31
CA CYS A 41 -3.61 9.96 2.05
C CYS A 41 -3.48 8.45 2.25
N SER A 42 -4.31 7.69 1.54
CA SER A 42 -4.23 6.23 1.48
C SER A 42 -3.90 5.77 0.07
N VAL A 43 -2.96 4.84 -0.03
CA VAL A 43 -2.55 4.19 -1.28
C VAL A 43 -2.95 2.72 -1.20
N ARG A 44 -3.79 2.28 -2.13
CA ARG A 44 -4.27 0.90 -2.21
C ARG A 44 -3.95 0.28 -3.55
N TRP A 45 -3.55 -0.99 -3.54
CA TRP A 45 -3.36 -1.81 -4.74
C TRP A 45 -3.60 -3.28 -4.44
N THR A 46 -3.77 -4.07 -5.50
CA THR A 46 -3.95 -5.51 -5.43
C THR A 46 -2.73 -6.20 -6.03
N ASP A 47 -2.27 -7.27 -5.40
CA ASP A 47 -1.09 -8.06 -5.78
C ASP A 47 0.17 -7.19 -5.93
N GLY A 48 0.97 -7.40 -6.98
CA GLY A 48 2.07 -6.51 -7.33
C GLY A 48 3.17 -6.41 -6.26
N PRO A 49 3.85 -5.25 -6.14
CA PRO A 49 4.97 -5.07 -5.23
C PRO A 49 4.54 -5.21 -3.76
N SER A 50 5.48 -5.59 -2.91
CA SER A 50 5.28 -5.60 -1.46
C SER A 50 5.05 -4.19 -0.93
N THR A 51 4.37 -4.08 0.22
CA THR A 51 4.14 -2.80 0.90
C THR A 51 5.44 -2.05 1.15
N LYS A 52 6.51 -2.76 1.53
CA LYS A 52 7.84 -2.19 1.75
C LYS A 52 8.40 -1.49 0.51
N LEU A 53 8.29 -2.10 -0.67
CA LEU A 53 8.77 -1.51 -1.92
C LEU A 53 7.95 -0.27 -2.34
N VAL A 54 6.67 -0.24 -2.02
CA VAL A 54 5.82 0.94 -2.24
C VAL A 54 6.18 2.05 -1.25
N GLN A 55 6.43 1.70 0.01
CA GLN A 55 6.85 2.61 1.08
C GLN A 55 8.16 3.35 0.79
N GLU A 56 9.12 2.70 0.12
CA GLU A 56 10.35 3.35 -0.36
C GLU A 56 10.09 4.55 -1.29
N ILE A 57 8.90 4.61 -1.90
CA ILE A 57 8.47 5.72 -2.74
C ILE A 57 7.59 6.69 -1.96
N THR A 58 6.54 6.18 -1.31
CA THR A 58 5.50 6.99 -0.69
C THR A 58 6.01 7.77 0.52
N LYS A 59 6.95 7.25 1.31
CA LYS A 59 7.52 7.94 2.48
C LYS A 59 8.11 9.32 2.16
N ARG A 60 8.61 9.54 0.93
CA ARG A 60 9.11 10.86 0.48
C ARG A 60 8.02 11.90 0.26
N PHE A 61 6.75 11.52 0.34
CA PHE A 61 5.60 12.40 0.19
C PHE A 61 4.88 12.62 1.53
N GLU A 62 5.39 12.06 2.63
CA GLU A 62 4.80 12.22 3.96
C GLU A 62 5.35 13.49 4.64
N GLY A 63 4.48 14.34 5.17
CA GLY A 63 4.84 15.64 5.76
C GLY A 63 4.80 15.65 7.28
N SER A 64 4.37 14.55 7.90
CA SER A 64 4.33 14.40 9.34
C SER A 64 4.59 12.96 9.77
N GLY A 65 5.12 12.78 10.97
CA GLY A 65 5.17 11.49 11.66
C GLY A 65 4.41 11.54 12.97
N PHE A 66 4.24 10.37 13.58
CA PHE A 66 3.63 10.22 14.89
C PHE A 66 4.52 9.35 15.77
N ASP A 67 4.76 9.79 17.00
CA ASP A 67 5.47 9.05 18.03
C ASP A 67 4.49 8.56 19.08
N GLY A 68 4.21 7.26 19.06
CA GLY A 68 3.27 6.62 19.98
C GLY A 68 3.77 6.54 21.42
N MET A 69 5.08 6.74 21.70
CA MET A 69 5.57 6.79 23.08
C MET A 69 5.21 8.11 23.77
N THR A 70 5.18 9.20 23.00
CA THR A 70 4.90 10.55 23.49
C THR A 70 3.49 11.04 23.15
N ASP A 71 2.71 10.22 22.43
CA ASP A 71 1.39 10.57 21.89
C ASP A 71 1.41 11.91 21.12
N SER A 72 2.49 12.14 20.37
CA SER A 72 2.74 13.43 19.71
C SER A 72 3.00 13.27 18.21
N SER A 73 2.62 14.31 17.46
CA SER A 73 2.92 14.41 16.02
C SER A 73 4.04 15.41 15.78
N TYR A 74 4.82 15.16 14.75
CA TYR A 74 5.93 16.03 14.34
C TYR A 74 5.94 16.21 12.83
N HIS A 75 6.54 17.31 12.37
CA HIS A 75 6.68 17.59 10.94
C HIS A 75 7.92 16.92 10.36
N VAL A 76 7.80 16.48 9.11
CA VAL A 76 8.91 15.94 8.31
C VAL A 76 9.11 16.86 7.12
N ASP A 77 10.32 17.40 6.97
CA ASP A 77 10.68 18.22 5.82
C ASP A 77 11.04 17.30 4.63
N ASN A 78 10.05 17.04 3.78
CA ASN A 78 10.16 16.24 2.58
C ASN A 78 9.86 17.08 1.34
N PRO A 79 10.88 17.72 0.73
CA PRO A 79 10.69 18.49 -0.49
C PRO A 79 10.34 17.57 -1.65
N LEU A 80 9.32 17.98 -2.39
CA LEU A 80 8.90 17.37 -3.63
C LEU A 80 9.93 17.65 -4.74
N PRO A 81 9.89 16.90 -5.86
CA PRO A 81 10.80 17.12 -6.98
C PRO A 81 10.75 18.53 -7.60
N ASP A 82 9.68 19.30 -7.35
CA ASP A 82 9.52 20.68 -7.78
C ASP A 82 9.99 21.71 -6.72
N GLY A 83 10.59 21.26 -5.62
CA GLY A 83 11.16 22.09 -4.56
C GLY A 83 10.18 22.50 -3.45
N ARG A 84 8.87 22.31 -3.63
CA ARG A 84 7.85 22.62 -2.62
C ARG A 84 7.80 21.54 -1.53
N GLN A 85 7.33 21.89 -0.35
CA GLN A 85 7.05 20.90 0.69
C GLN A 85 5.76 20.13 0.37
N THR A 86 5.72 18.86 0.78
CA THR A 86 4.54 18.02 0.62
C THR A 86 3.32 18.59 1.36
N GLY A 87 2.16 18.54 0.69
CA GLY A 87 0.87 18.87 1.31
C GLY A 87 0.17 17.69 1.96
N ILE A 88 0.76 16.49 1.91
CA ILE A 88 0.21 15.30 2.57
C ILE A 88 0.81 15.21 3.96
N SER A 89 -0.02 15.01 4.97
CA SER A 89 0.41 14.82 6.35
C SER A 89 0.88 13.39 6.56
N LEU A 90 -0.05 12.43 6.73
CA LEU A 90 0.24 11.02 6.92
C LEU A 90 -0.12 10.18 5.70
N LEU A 91 0.64 9.10 5.47
CA LEU A 91 0.39 8.12 4.41
C LEU A 91 0.10 6.74 4.99
N SER A 92 -0.88 6.05 4.41
CA SER A 92 -1.14 4.64 4.70
C SER A 92 -1.17 3.80 3.42
N GLU A 93 -0.40 2.74 3.40
CA GLU A 93 -0.35 1.79 2.30
C GLU A 93 -1.11 0.50 2.63
N HIS A 94 -2.01 0.08 1.75
CA HIS A 94 -2.74 -1.17 1.90
C HIS A 94 -2.58 -1.99 0.63
N ARG A 95 -2.05 -3.20 0.78
CA ARG A 95 -1.94 -4.20 -0.27
C ARG A 95 -2.93 -5.30 0.01
N SER A 96 -3.84 -5.54 -0.94
CA SER A 96 -4.67 -6.74 -0.95
C SER A 96 -4.00 -7.80 -1.82
N ILE A 97 -4.05 -9.07 -1.41
CA ILE A 97 -3.69 -10.19 -2.27
C ILE A 97 -4.96 -10.70 -2.94
N SER A 98 -4.91 -11.15 -4.19
CA SER A 98 -6.05 -11.82 -4.83
C SER A 98 -5.99 -13.33 -4.59
N ALA A 99 -7.17 -13.98 -4.54
CA ALA A 99 -7.27 -15.43 -4.39
C ALA A 99 -6.51 -16.16 -5.50
N THR A 100 -6.62 -15.66 -6.74
CA THR A 100 -5.92 -16.20 -7.91
C THR A 100 -4.41 -16.12 -7.74
N PHE A 101 -3.86 -14.99 -7.26
CA PHE A 101 -2.43 -14.87 -7.02
C PHE A 101 -1.97 -15.77 -5.88
N ALA A 102 -2.75 -15.85 -4.79
CA ALA A 102 -2.49 -16.73 -3.67
C ALA A 102 -2.47 -18.21 -4.10
N GLN A 103 -3.44 -18.65 -4.92
CA GLN A 103 -3.48 -20.00 -5.48
C GLN A 103 -2.26 -20.27 -6.37
N ARG A 104 -1.85 -19.32 -7.20
CA ARG A 104 -0.64 -19.46 -8.03
C ARG A 104 0.62 -19.62 -7.17
N LEU A 105 0.72 -18.88 -6.06
CA LEU A 105 1.83 -19.00 -5.13
C LEU A 105 1.80 -20.36 -4.41
N ALA A 106 0.63 -20.78 -3.94
CA ALA A 106 0.43 -22.09 -3.33
C ALA A 106 0.87 -23.22 -4.27
N ASN A 107 0.44 -23.19 -5.53
CA ASN A 107 0.87 -24.15 -6.56
C ASN A 107 2.39 -24.15 -6.75
N ALA A 108 3.01 -22.97 -6.82
CA ALA A 108 4.46 -22.88 -7.02
C ALA A 108 5.25 -23.47 -5.84
N VAL A 109 4.80 -23.22 -4.60
CA VAL A 109 5.42 -23.75 -3.39
C VAL A 109 5.18 -25.26 -3.28
N ALA A 110 3.96 -25.72 -3.55
CA ALA A 110 3.62 -27.14 -3.53
C ALA A 110 4.47 -27.94 -4.52
N ASN A 111 4.61 -27.43 -5.76
CA ASN A 111 5.48 -28.02 -6.77
C ASN A 111 6.95 -28.04 -6.36
N PHE A 112 7.44 -26.99 -5.69
CA PHE A 112 8.83 -26.93 -5.22
C PHE A 112 9.13 -28.00 -4.17
N TYR A 113 8.19 -28.24 -3.25
CA TYR A 113 8.34 -29.25 -2.20
C TYR A 113 7.84 -30.65 -2.59
N GLY A 114 7.24 -30.82 -3.77
CA GLY A 114 6.67 -32.10 -4.22
C GLY A 114 5.45 -32.55 -3.40
N VAL A 115 4.66 -31.60 -2.90
CA VAL A 115 3.43 -31.86 -2.14
C VAL A 115 2.20 -31.48 -2.97
N ASP A 116 1.04 -31.99 -2.57
CA ASP A 116 -0.23 -31.63 -3.21
C ASP A 116 -0.55 -30.15 -2.99
N SER A 117 -1.10 -29.50 -4.01
CA SER A 117 -1.41 -28.09 -3.93
C SER A 117 -2.70 -27.83 -3.14
N PRO A 118 -2.66 -27.00 -2.08
CA PRO A 118 -3.86 -26.66 -1.34
C PRO A 118 -4.79 -25.77 -2.19
N GLN A 119 -6.10 -25.89 -1.96
CA GLN A 119 -7.09 -25.02 -2.58
C GLN A 119 -7.31 -23.78 -1.70
N VAL A 120 -7.11 -22.60 -2.29
CA VAL A 120 -7.29 -21.30 -1.66
C VAL A 120 -8.73 -20.83 -1.90
N LYS A 121 -9.49 -20.64 -0.82
CA LYS A 121 -10.84 -20.07 -0.87
C LYS A 121 -10.86 -18.64 -0.32
N GLU A 122 -11.61 -17.78 -0.99
CA GLU A 122 -11.86 -16.40 -0.57
C GLU A 122 -13.02 -16.39 0.43
N ASN A 123 -12.76 -16.04 1.69
CA ASN A 123 -13.76 -16.16 2.75
C ASN A 123 -14.33 -14.82 3.24
N GLY A 124 -14.41 -13.81 2.35
CA GLY A 124 -15.01 -12.51 2.66
C GLY A 124 -14.30 -11.68 3.74
N SER A 125 -13.25 -12.23 4.36
CA SER A 125 -12.31 -11.57 5.25
C SER A 125 -10.94 -11.52 4.59
N GLU A 126 -10.05 -10.65 5.05
CA GLU A 126 -8.69 -10.45 4.52
C GLU A 126 -7.77 -11.69 4.64
N TYR A 127 -8.29 -12.83 5.08
CA TYR A 127 -7.58 -14.08 5.31
C TYR A 127 -8.07 -15.19 4.36
N TRP A 128 -7.12 -15.97 3.86
CA TRP A 128 -7.38 -17.16 3.06
C TRP A 128 -7.55 -18.37 3.97
N GLU A 129 -8.54 -19.22 3.68
CA GLU A 129 -8.60 -20.55 4.26
C GLU A 129 -7.88 -21.55 3.36
N ILE A 130 -7.00 -22.35 3.97
CA ILE A 130 -6.43 -23.54 3.35
C ILE A 130 -7.43 -24.66 3.59
N ALA A 131 -8.15 -25.07 2.54
CA ALA A 131 -9.03 -26.23 2.65
C ALA A 131 -8.17 -27.51 2.74
N ASP A 132 -8.31 -28.27 3.82
CA ASP A 132 -7.72 -29.60 3.96
C ASP A 132 -8.21 -30.53 2.83
N LEU A 133 -7.29 -31.27 2.21
CA LEU A 133 -7.57 -32.23 1.13
C LEU A 133 -8.54 -33.35 1.55
N ALA A 134 -8.80 -33.52 2.85
CA ALA A 134 -9.70 -34.54 3.38
C ALA A 134 -11.21 -34.19 3.27
N ASN A 135 -11.57 -32.96 2.87
CA ASN A 135 -12.96 -32.49 2.91
C ASN A 135 -13.50 -31.96 1.57
N VAL A 136 -12.87 -32.31 0.45
CA VAL A 136 -13.46 -32.10 -0.88
C VAL A 136 -14.15 -33.41 -1.28
N ALA A 137 -15.48 -33.45 -1.11
CA ALA A 137 -16.42 -34.56 -1.35
C ALA A 137 -16.78 -35.43 -0.12
N ARG A 138 -17.75 -34.93 0.65
CA ARG A 138 -18.89 -35.74 1.12
C ARG A 138 -20.18 -34.95 0.91
#